data_AF-A0A7Y4SBH5-F1
#
_entry.id   AF-A0A7Y4SBH5-F1
#
_cell.length_a   1.000
_cell.length_b   1.000
_cell.length_c   1.000
_cell.angle_alpha   90.00
_cell.angle_beta   90.00
_cell.angle_gamma   90.00
#
_symmetry.space_group_name_H-M   'P 1'
#
loop_
_entity.id
_entity.type
_entity.pdbx_description
1 polymer ?
#
loop_
_entity_poly.entity_id
_entity_poly.type
_entity_poly.pdbx_seq_one_letter_code
_entity_poly.pdbx_strand_id
1 'polypeptide(L)'
;MSNDALLHLLHSHLAWWGLRQFASDEAYFQWQRQVFSLAEITTLHRLVEQKRRGSTVDEISFYDAVAQPSILPVLHSQQYDYYLALGTRVVGRIGEAQSILDVGCGVGILTTFYARQYPDKTIVGMDRSPASIARAREQTRALGLTNVRFECLDCTRIAPAHSADLILATHVLVQAEQDPGIPSRSWKTFERDGKNQRQADFEQRTGIGATLDCLNDLLSANGRMVVCEKTRQLARRIPFQRALAARDLGLIEQPELIRYNVVEEIVDDGPFFVLGKRAFRSIQWNELPDPDEGRPFDPTEPMIESTHSDRPLYENHRPSAQRVWEQLHKRHIFKETTREETDGRQWHVEIGEAEEGVYLYCANTMDQRQLVIVEPERTQMLESYYHEIERGE
;
A
#
# COMPACT_ATOMS: atom_id res chain seq x y z
N MET A 1 -8.47 -22.42 15.70
CA MET A 1 -8.88 -22.77 14.32
C MET A 1 -7.62 -22.86 13.47
N SER A 2 -7.49 -23.86 12.58
CA SER A 2 -6.33 -23.91 11.66
C SER A 2 -6.43 -22.82 10.59
N ASN A 3 -5.30 -22.45 9.98
CA ASN A 3 -5.28 -21.44 8.92
C ASN A 3 -6.13 -21.88 7.71
N ASP A 4 -6.09 -23.16 7.34
CA ASP A 4 -6.85 -23.71 6.21
C ASP A 4 -8.37 -23.65 6.44
N ALA A 5 -8.82 -23.92 7.67
CA ALA A 5 -10.23 -23.81 8.02
C ALA A 5 -10.70 -22.34 7.96
N LEU A 6 -9.86 -21.40 8.39
CA LEU A 6 -10.15 -19.97 8.30
C LEU A 6 -10.26 -19.51 6.85
N LEU A 7 -9.30 -19.91 6.00
CA LEU A 7 -9.33 -19.61 4.57
C LEU A 7 -10.60 -20.14 3.90
N HIS A 8 -11.00 -21.37 4.20
CA HIS A 8 -12.23 -21.95 3.67
C HIS A 8 -13.48 -21.14 4.07
N LEU A 9 -13.57 -20.71 5.34
CA LEU A 9 -14.67 -19.85 5.81
C LEU A 9 -14.67 -18.50 5.09
N LEU A 10 -13.49 -17.93 4.86
CA LEU A 10 -13.36 -16.65 4.18
C LEU A 10 -13.73 -16.76 2.70
N HIS A 11 -13.28 -17.80 1.99
CA HIS A 11 -13.74 -18.09 0.62
C HIS A 11 -15.28 -18.20 0.54
N SER A 12 -15.88 -18.93 1.48
CA SER A 12 -17.34 -19.08 1.56
C SER A 12 -18.04 -17.74 1.80
N HIS A 13 -17.44 -16.88 2.62
CA HIS A 13 -17.95 -15.54 2.87
C HIS A 13 -17.81 -14.62 1.65
N LEU A 14 -16.68 -14.62 0.96
CA LEU A 14 -16.50 -13.84 -0.28
C LEU A 14 -17.47 -14.31 -1.37
N ALA A 15 -17.69 -15.62 -1.49
CA ALA A 15 -18.68 -16.18 -2.41
C ALA A 15 -20.12 -15.72 -2.07
N TRP A 16 -20.48 -15.60 -0.79
CA TRP A 16 -21.76 -15.01 -0.37
C TRP A 16 -21.95 -13.58 -0.87
N TRP A 17 -20.87 -12.79 -0.87
CA TRP A 17 -20.86 -11.44 -1.44
C TRP A 17 -20.83 -11.41 -2.98
N GLY A 18 -20.83 -12.56 -3.64
CA GLY A 18 -20.78 -12.69 -5.10
C GLY A 18 -19.40 -12.47 -5.70
N LEU A 19 -18.36 -12.34 -4.88
CA LEU A 19 -16.99 -12.15 -5.35
C LEU A 19 -16.44 -13.45 -5.95
N ARG A 20 -15.60 -13.30 -6.97
CA ARG A 20 -14.95 -14.40 -7.69
C ARG A 20 -13.45 -14.19 -7.69
N GLN A 21 -12.72 -15.30 -7.58
CA GLN A 21 -11.28 -15.30 -7.80
C GLN A 21 -11.00 -15.55 -9.28
N PHE A 22 -9.99 -14.87 -9.82
CA PHE A 22 -9.58 -14.99 -11.22
C PHE A 22 -8.09 -15.34 -11.28
N ALA A 23 -7.73 -16.19 -12.23
CA ALA A 23 -6.34 -16.55 -12.50
C ALA A 23 -5.70 -15.72 -13.62
N SER A 24 -6.52 -14.98 -14.40
CA SER A 24 -6.03 -14.11 -15.47
C SER A 24 -6.80 -12.80 -15.62
N ASP A 25 -6.12 -11.72 -16.05
CA ASP A 25 -6.74 -10.44 -16.38
C ASP A 25 -7.73 -10.62 -17.51
N GLU A 26 -7.38 -11.44 -18.51
CA GLU A 26 -8.26 -11.75 -19.64
C GLU A 26 -9.60 -12.33 -19.16
N ALA A 27 -9.57 -13.31 -18.26
CA ALA A 27 -10.78 -13.93 -17.73
C ALA A 27 -11.62 -12.95 -16.90
N TYR A 28 -10.96 -12.13 -16.07
CA TYR A 28 -11.62 -11.09 -15.29
C TYR A 28 -12.31 -10.06 -16.20
N PHE A 29 -11.60 -9.50 -17.17
CA PHE A 29 -12.15 -8.49 -18.08
C PHE A 29 -13.22 -9.06 -19.01
N GLN A 30 -13.11 -10.33 -19.42
CA GLN A 30 -14.18 -11.01 -20.14
C GLN A 30 -15.46 -11.09 -19.30
N TRP A 31 -15.37 -11.49 -18.04
CA TRP A 31 -16.51 -11.53 -17.13
C TRP A 31 -17.07 -10.13 -16.84
N GLN A 32 -16.20 -9.14 -16.60
CA GLN A 32 -16.61 -7.75 -16.40
C GLN A 32 -17.47 -7.24 -17.56
N ARG A 33 -17.06 -7.49 -18.81
CA ARG A 33 -17.81 -7.07 -20.01
C ARG A 33 -19.12 -7.83 -20.22
N GLN A 34 -19.32 -8.98 -19.58
CA GLN A 34 -20.59 -9.70 -19.59
C GLN A 34 -21.57 -9.15 -18.55
N VAL A 35 -21.06 -8.64 -17.43
CA VAL A 35 -21.87 -8.11 -16.33
C VAL A 35 -22.18 -6.62 -16.53
N PHE A 36 -21.20 -5.82 -16.94
CA PHE A 36 -21.35 -4.39 -17.11
C PHE A 36 -21.79 -4.01 -18.52
N SER A 37 -22.72 -3.07 -18.58
CA SER A 37 -22.97 -2.30 -19.80
C SER A 37 -21.81 -1.36 -20.10
N LEU A 38 -21.65 -0.98 -21.37
CA LEU A 38 -20.65 0.02 -21.78
C LEU A 38 -20.85 1.37 -21.08
N ALA A 39 -22.11 1.73 -20.77
CA ALA A 39 -22.45 2.95 -20.06
C ALA A 39 -21.97 2.92 -18.60
N GLU A 40 -22.08 1.77 -17.91
CA GLU A 40 -21.55 1.59 -16.55
C GLU A 40 -20.03 1.68 -16.55
N ILE A 41 -19.34 1.00 -17.47
CA ILE A 41 -17.87 1.07 -17.60
C ILE A 41 -17.42 2.52 -17.82
N THR A 42 -18.07 3.23 -18.75
CA THR A 42 -17.75 4.64 -19.05
C THR A 42 -17.97 5.53 -17.82
N THR A 43 -19.06 5.30 -17.08
CA THR A 43 -19.37 6.05 -15.86
C THR A 43 -18.34 5.78 -14.77
N LEU A 44 -17.92 4.52 -14.59
CA LEU A 44 -16.90 4.14 -13.61
C LEU A 44 -15.55 4.78 -13.94
N HIS A 45 -15.11 4.73 -15.19
CA HIS A 45 -13.87 5.42 -15.61
C HIS A 45 -13.92 6.91 -15.32
N ARG A 46 -15.04 7.58 -15.61
CA ARG A 46 -15.23 9.00 -15.30
C ARG A 46 -15.14 9.27 -13.79
N LEU A 47 -15.77 8.43 -12.98
CA LEU A 47 -15.74 8.57 -11.52
C LEU A 47 -14.34 8.32 -10.93
N VAL A 48 -13.58 7.38 -11.48
CA VAL A 48 -12.17 7.15 -11.10
C VAL A 48 -11.33 8.39 -11.39
N GLU A 49 -11.47 8.99 -12.58
CA GLU A 49 -10.74 10.21 -12.92
C GLU A 49 -11.15 11.42 -12.08
N GLN A 50 -12.45 11.53 -11.74
CA GLN A 50 -12.93 12.56 -10.81
C GLN A 50 -12.37 12.36 -9.41
N LYS A 51 -12.44 11.15 -8.87
CA LYS A 51 -11.84 10.79 -7.57
C LYS A 51 -10.35 11.16 -7.53
N ARG A 52 -9.60 10.85 -8.60
CA ARG A 52 -8.16 11.11 -8.71
C ARG A 52 -7.79 12.60 -8.58
N ARG A 53 -8.65 13.51 -9.03
CA ARG A 53 -8.39 14.96 -9.06
C ARG A 53 -9.25 15.75 -8.10
N GLY A 54 -10.16 15.06 -7.42
CA GLY A 54 -11.30 15.65 -6.75
C GLY A 54 -11.11 15.81 -5.25
N SER A 55 -12.20 16.21 -4.61
CA SER A 55 -12.32 16.39 -3.17
C SER A 55 -12.84 15.11 -2.48
N THR A 56 -12.94 15.15 -1.17
CA THR A 56 -13.66 14.14 -0.35
C THR A 56 -15.06 13.82 -0.89
N VAL A 57 -15.76 14.79 -1.50
CA VAL A 57 -17.10 14.59 -2.07
C VAL A 57 -17.06 13.69 -3.31
N ASP A 58 -16.03 13.85 -4.14
CA ASP A 58 -15.82 13.04 -5.34
C ASP A 58 -15.44 11.61 -4.97
N GLU A 59 -14.66 11.44 -3.90
CA GLU A 59 -14.35 10.13 -3.32
C GLU A 59 -15.61 9.44 -2.80
N ILE A 60 -16.46 10.13 -2.03
CA ILE A 60 -17.75 9.59 -1.56
C ILE A 60 -18.63 9.20 -2.75
N SER A 61 -18.70 10.04 -3.78
CA SER A 61 -19.49 9.77 -4.99
C SER A 61 -19.02 8.52 -5.73
N PHE A 62 -17.71 8.29 -5.81
CA PHE A 62 -17.16 7.05 -6.34
C PHE A 62 -17.58 5.85 -5.48
N TYR A 63 -17.39 5.92 -4.16
CA TYR A 63 -17.73 4.81 -3.27
C TYR A 63 -19.24 4.51 -3.24
N ASP A 64 -20.08 5.54 -3.37
CA ASP A 64 -21.52 5.35 -3.47
C ASP A 64 -21.94 4.61 -4.75
N ALA A 65 -21.27 4.91 -5.88
CA ALA A 65 -21.52 4.22 -7.13
C ALA A 65 -21.08 2.75 -7.08
N VAL A 66 -19.90 2.45 -6.52
CA VAL A 66 -19.38 1.07 -6.48
C VAL A 66 -20.10 0.18 -5.46
N ALA A 67 -20.83 0.76 -4.49
CA ALA A 67 -21.66 0.02 -3.54
C ALA A 67 -22.96 -0.55 -4.14
N GLN A 68 -23.27 -0.22 -5.40
CA GLN A 68 -24.43 -0.76 -6.12
C GLN A 68 -24.29 -2.28 -6.30
N PRO A 69 -25.36 -3.08 -6.14
CA PRO A 69 -25.26 -4.53 -6.14
C PRO A 69 -24.83 -5.13 -7.49
N SER A 70 -25.08 -4.43 -8.61
CA SER A 70 -24.59 -4.84 -9.93
C SER A 70 -23.09 -4.60 -10.10
N ILE A 71 -22.53 -3.59 -9.42
CA ILE A 71 -21.14 -3.13 -9.59
C ILE A 71 -20.21 -3.78 -8.57
N LEU A 72 -20.66 -3.85 -7.31
CA LEU A 72 -19.88 -4.27 -6.16
C LEU A 72 -19.16 -5.61 -6.39
N PRO A 73 -19.83 -6.71 -6.78
CA PRO A 73 -19.15 -8.00 -6.88
C PRO A 73 -18.03 -7.99 -7.91
N VAL A 74 -18.19 -7.23 -8.99
CA VAL A 74 -17.21 -7.15 -10.07
C VAL A 74 -15.96 -6.40 -9.62
N LEU A 75 -16.11 -5.19 -9.09
CA LEU A 75 -14.95 -4.40 -8.65
C LEU A 75 -14.23 -5.02 -7.46
N HIS A 76 -14.97 -5.54 -6.48
CA HIS A 76 -14.37 -6.15 -5.31
C HIS A 76 -13.74 -7.52 -5.60
N SER A 77 -14.05 -8.17 -6.74
CA SER A 77 -13.34 -9.38 -7.18
C SER A 77 -11.87 -9.12 -7.55
N GLN A 78 -11.50 -7.88 -7.94
CA GLN A 78 -10.08 -7.53 -8.13
C GLN A 78 -9.28 -7.55 -6.83
N GLN A 79 -9.98 -7.42 -5.69
CA GLN A 79 -9.39 -7.41 -4.35
C GLN A 79 -9.60 -8.75 -3.63
N TYR A 80 -9.93 -9.82 -4.36
CA TYR A 80 -10.23 -11.12 -3.76
C TYR A 80 -9.10 -11.62 -2.85
N ASP A 81 -7.88 -11.67 -3.39
CA ASP A 81 -6.71 -12.16 -2.64
C ASP A 81 -6.27 -11.16 -1.55
N TYR A 82 -6.55 -9.86 -1.73
CA TYR A 82 -6.38 -8.87 -0.66
C TYR A 82 -7.27 -9.21 0.54
N TYR A 83 -8.56 -9.56 0.31
CA TYR A 83 -9.44 -9.98 1.40
C TYR A 83 -8.94 -11.24 2.09
N LEU A 84 -8.42 -12.22 1.34
CA LEU A 84 -7.81 -13.42 1.93
C LEU A 84 -6.61 -13.07 2.80
N ALA A 85 -5.69 -12.27 2.27
CA ALA A 85 -4.43 -11.93 2.93
C ALA A 85 -4.64 -11.06 4.17
N LEU A 86 -5.54 -10.06 4.10
CA LEU A 86 -5.82 -9.17 5.22
C LEU A 86 -6.77 -9.80 6.23
N GLY A 87 -7.85 -10.44 5.79
CA GLY A 87 -8.87 -11.01 6.66
C GLY A 87 -8.30 -12.08 7.60
N THR A 88 -7.40 -12.92 7.10
CA THR A 88 -6.70 -13.93 7.92
C THR A 88 -5.79 -13.29 8.97
N ARG A 89 -5.00 -12.28 8.59
CA ARG A 89 -4.11 -11.54 9.50
C ARG A 89 -4.89 -10.85 10.61
N VAL A 90 -5.96 -10.13 10.27
CA VAL A 90 -6.79 -9.42 11.24
C VAL A 90 -7.44 -10.39 12.23
N VAL A 91 -8.01 -11.52 11.74
CA VAL A 91 -8.57 -12.54 12.63
C VAL A 91 -7.54 -13.03 13.64
N GLY A 92 -6.29 -13.22 13.23
CA GLY A 92 -5.18 -13.60 14.13
C GLY A 92 -4.82 -12.56 15.19
N ARG A 93 -5.25 -11.30 15.05
CA ARG A 93 -4.96 -10.20 15.98
C ARG A 93 -6.16 -9.65 16.74
N ILE A 94 -7.38 -10.12 16.46
CA ILE A 94 -8.58 -9.73 17.22
C ILE A 94 -8.42 -10.05 18.72
N GLY A 95 -8.02 -11.27 19.05
CA GLY A 95 -7.70 -11.68 20.43
C GLY A 95 -8.82 -11.39 21.44
N GLU A 96 -8.45 -10.86 22.61
CA GLU A 96 -9.36 -10.60 23.74
C GLU A 96 -10.21 -9.32 23.62
N ALA A 97 -10.04 -8.53 22.55
CA ALA A 97 -10.81 -7.30 22.36
C ALA A 97 -12.32 -7.60 22.38
N GLN A 98 -13.10 -6.85 23.16
CA GLN A 98 -14.55 -7.03 23.29
C GLN A 98 -15.31 -6.04 22.40
N SER A 99 -14.80 -4.82 22.32
CA SER A 99 -15.29 -3.77 21.42
C SER A 99 -14.32 -3.55 20.27
N ILE A 100 -14.81 -3.74 19.04
CA ILE A 100 -14.05 -3.55 17.80
C ILE A 100 -14.68 -2.44 16.98
N LEU A 101 -13.86 -1.51 16.51
CA LEU A 101 -14.23 -0.45 15.60
C LEU A 101 -13.49 -0.63 14.27
N ASP A 102 -14.22 -0.79 13.17
CA ASP A 102 -13.69 -0.90 11.81
C ASP A 102 -13.93 0.42 11.06
N VAL A 103 -12.88 1.22 10.86
CA VAL A 103 -12.96 2.56 10.26
C VAL A 103 -12.61 2.49 8.78
N GLY A 104 -13.47 3.07 7.95
CA GLY A 104 -13.42 2.86 6.51
C GLY A 104 -13.90 1.47 6.12
N CYS A 105 -14.92 0.94 6.80
CA CYS A 105 -15.40 -0.43 6.60
C CYS A 105 -15.97 -0.68 5.19
N GLY A 106 -16.20 0.39 4.41
CA GLY A 106 -16.84 0.34 3.10
C GLY A 106 -18.19 -0.38 3.18
N VAL A 107 -18.39 -1.30 2.26
CA VAL A 107 -19.61 -2.13 2.20
C VAL A 107 -19.67 -3.19 3.31
N GLY A 108 -18.61 -3.38 4.11
CA GLY A 108 -18.61 -4.28 5.27
C GLY A 108 -18.27 -5.74 4.96
N ILE A 109 -17.58 -6.04 3.85
CA ILE A 109 -17.21 -7.42 3.47
C ILE A 109 -16.43 -8.10 4.61
N LEU A 110 -15.29 -7.53 5.03
CA LEU A 110 -14.50 -8.11 6.12
C LEU A 110 -15.13 -7.88 7.49
N THR A 111 -15.78 -6.73 7.73
CA THR A 111 -16.44 -6.43 9.01
C THR A 111 -17.52 -7.47 9.35
N THR A 112 -18.36 -7.86 8.38
CA THR A 112 -19.36 -8.91 8.55
C THR A 112 -18.73 -10.29 8.69
N PHE A 113 -17.56 -10.53 8.08
CA PHE A 113 -16.80 -11.75 8.30
C PHE A 113 -16.33 -11.85 9.75
N TYR A 114 -15.71 -10.79 10.28
CA TYR A 114 -15.26 -10.75 11.67
C TYR A 114 -16.42 -10.94 12.65
N ALA A 115 -17.57 -10.32 12.39
CA ALA A 115 -18.77 -10.48 13.20
C ALA A 115 -19.25 -11.94 13.27
N ARG A 116 -19.16 -12.69 12.16
CA ARG A 116 -19.47 -14.12 12.10
C ARG A 116 -18.47 -14.98 12.88
N GLN A 117 -17.19 -14.63 12.83
CA GLN A 117 -16.15 -15.38 13.54
C GLN A 117 -16.19 -15.15 15.06
N TYR A 118 -16.68 -14.00 15.49
CA TYR A 118 -16.67 -13.58 16.88
C TYR A 118 -18.06 -13.12 17.37
N PRO A 119 -19.04 -14.04 17.50
CA PRO A 119 -20.42 -13.71 17.87
C PRO A 119 -20.56 -13.12 19.29
N ASP A 120 -19.54 -13.30 20.14
CA ASP A 120 -19.44 -12.76 21.50
C ASP A 120 -18.93 -11.31 21.56
N LYS A 121 -18.34 -10.80 20.46
CA LYS A 121 -17.74 -9.46 20.40
C LYS A 121 -18.70 -8.46 19.78
N THR A 122 -18.60 -7.19 20.19
CA THR A 122 -19.37 -6.09 19.61
C THR A 122 -18.54 -5.36 18.57
N ILE A 123 -19.06 -5.25 17.34
CA ILE A 123 -18.37 -4.61 16.22
C ILE A 123 -19.17 -3.40 15.72
N VAL A 124 -18.48 -2.28 15.48
CA VAL A 124 -19.03 -1.12 14.80
C VAL A 124 -18.22 -0.88 13.53
N GLY A 125 -18.88 -0.90 12.37
CA GLY A 125 -18.29 -0.43 11.11
C GLY A 125 -18.64 1.03 10.85
N MET A 126 -17.65 1.87 10.54
CA MET A 126 -17.86 3.27 10.18
C MET A 126 -17.33 3.54 8.77
N ASP A 127 -18.13 4.24 7.97
CA ASP A 127 -17.71 4.74 6.66
C ASP A 127 -18.45 6.04 6.33
N ARG A 128 -17.86 6.86 5.47
CA ARG A 128 -18.42 8.14 5.01
C ARG A 128 -19.43 7.97 3.86
N SER A 129 -19.42 6.84 3.15
CA SER A 129 -20.32 6.54 2.03
C SER A 129 -21.68 6.05 2.54
N PRO A 130 -22.77 6.82 2.34
CA PRO A 130 -24.10 6.40 2.73
C PRO A 130 -24.55 5.12 2.02
N ALA A 131 -24.21 4.94 0.74
CA ALA A 131 -24.60 3.75 0.00
C ALA A 131 -23.83 2.50 0.46
N SER A 132 -22.55 2.65 0.81
CA SER A 132 -21.74 1.57 1.39
C SER A 132 -22.33 1.10 2.71
N ILE A 133 -22.68 2.02 3.60
CA ILE A 133 -23.32 1.70 4.89
C ILE A 133 -24.71 1.09 4.70
N ALA A 134 -25.50 1.56 3.73
CA ALA A 134 -26.79 0.95 3.41
C ALA A 134 -26.63 -0.52 2.98
N ARG A 135 -25.64 -0.80 2.12
CA ARG A 135 -25.28 -2.16 1.68
C ARG A 135 -24.80 -3.02 2.85
N ALA A 136 -23.95 -2.49 3.72
CA ALA A 136 -23.46 -3.20 4.90
C ALA A 136 -24.61 -3.61 5.84
N ARG A 137 -25.56 -2.70 6.08
CA ARG A 137 -26.78 -2.97 6.88
C ARG A 137 -27.71 -3.98 6.23
N GLU A 138 -27.83 -3.97 4.91
CA GLU A 138 -28.60 -4.99 4.16
C GLU A 138 -27.99 -6.38 4.36
N GLN A 139 -26.67 -6.49 4.17
CA GLN A 139 -25.96 -7.77 4.28
C GLN A 139 -25.90 -8.30 5.71
N THR A 140 -25.77 -7.41 6.69
CA THR A 140 -25.90 -7.75 8.12
C THR A 140 -27.25 -8.42 8.42
N ARG A 141 -28.35 -7.84 7.92
CA ARG A 141 -29.70 -8.40 8.07
C ARG A 141 -29.84 -9.73 7.35
N ALA A 142 -29.33 -9.84 6.13
CA ALA A 142 -29.39 -11.07 5.34
C ALA A 142 -28.59 -12.22 5.97
N LEU A 143 -27.48 -11.91 6.63
CA LEU A 143 -26.65 -12.87 7.37
C LEU A 143 -27.16 -13.15 8.79
N GLY A 144 -28.20 -12.46 9.26
CA GLY A 144 -28.76 -12.63 10.60
C GLY A 144 -27.81 -12.20 11.73
N LEU A 145 -26.90 -11.27 11.46
CA LEU A 145 -25.90 -10.84 12.44
C LEU A 145 -26.49 -9.79 13.40
N THR A 146 -26.27 -10.00 14.69
CA THR A 146 -26.79 -9.13 15.77
C THR A 146 -25.69 -8.40 16.54
N ASN A 147 -24.44 -8.81 16.36
CA ASN A 147 -23.27 -8.31 17.08
C ASN A 147 -22.46 -7.26 16.31
N VAL A 148 -22.95 -6.85 15.13
CA VAL A 148 -22.36 -5.79 14.32
C VAL A 148 -23.40 -4.73 13.96
N ARG A 149 -22.99 -3.46 14.03
CA ARG A 149 -23.77 -2.33 13.51
C ARG A 149 -22.90 -1.43 12.65
N PHE A 150 -23.55 -0.66 11.78
CA PHE A 150 -22.87 0.21 10.82
C PHE A 150 -23.35 1.66 10.94
N GLU A 151 -22.41 2.60 10.97
CA GLU A 151 -22.63 4.03 11.18
C GLU A 151 -22.05 4.82 10.00
N CYS A 152 -22.87 5.69 9.39
CA CYS A 152 -22.42 6.58 8.33
C CYS A 152 -21.85 7.84 8.98
N LEU A 153 -20.53 7.88 9.15
CA LEU A 153 -19.84 8.88 9.96
C LEU A 153 -18.49 9.25 9.35
N ASP A 154 -18.16 10.54 9.41
CA ASP A 154 -16.81 11.03 9.28
C ASP A 154 -16.27 11.34 10.68
N CYS A 155 -15.38 10.50 11.18
CA CYS A 155 -14.84 10.60 12.53
C CYS A 155 -14.07 11.91 12.76
N THR A 156 -13.55 12.55 11.70
CA THR A 156 -12.87 13.85 11.80
C THR A 156 -13.82 15.02 12.06
N ARG A 157 -15.13 14.82 11.85
CA ARG A 157 -16.16 15.87 11.99
C ARG A 157 -17.05 15.67 13.21
N ILE A 158 -17.28 14.43 13.60
CA ILE A 158 -18.20 14.08 14.69
C ILE A 158 -17.50 13.06 15.56
N ALA A 159 -17.29 13.40 16.83
CA ALA A 159 -16.71 12.50 17.82
C ALA A 159 -17.68 11.33 18.10
N PRO A 160 -17.26 10.08 17.88
CA PRO A 160 -18.05 8.92 18.31
C PRO A 160 -18.18 8.87 19.84
N ALA A 161 -19.27 8.27 20.32
CA ALA A 161 -19.62 8.31 21.74
C ALA A 161 -18.75 7.42 22.64
N HIS A 162 -18.03 6.44 22.09
CA HIS A 162 -17.36 5.39 22.86
C HIS A 162 -15.99 5.02 22.29
N SER A 163 -15.08 4.63 23.19
CA SER A 163 -13.79 4.06 22.83
C SER A 163 -13.89 2.56 22.52
N ALA A 164 -12.91 2.03 21.78
CA ALA A 164 -12.81 0.63 21.39
C ALA A 164 -11.54 -0.04 21.95
N ASP A 165 -11.61 -1.37 22.16
CA ASP A 165 -10.45 -2.19 22.54
C ASP A 165 -9.54 -2.47 21.33
N LEU A 166 -10.15 -2.54 20.14
CA LEU A 166 -9.45 -2.74 18.88
C LEU A 166 -10.02 -1.79 17.81
N ILE A 167 -9.14 -1.01 17.20
CA ILE A 167 -9.47 -0.23 15.99
C ILE A 167 -8.83 -0.92 14.79
N LEU A 168 -9.60 -1.13 13.74
CA LEU A 168 -9.13 -1.55 12.42
C LEU A 168 -9.20 -0.32 11.51
N ALA A 169 -8.09 0.00 10.84
CA ALA A 169 -8.01 1.09 9.88
C ALA A 169 -7.20 0.61 8.67
N THR A 170 -7.88 0.06 7.67
CA THR A 170 -7.23 -0.55 6.50
C THR A 170 -7.69 0.15 5.23
N HIS A 171 -6.74 0.74 4.50
CA HIS A 171 -6.97 1.56 3.30
C HIS A 171 -7.92 2.75 3.54
N VAL A 172 -7.81 3.43 4.69
CA VAL A 172 -8.64 4.58 5.08
C VAL A 172 -7.82 5.82 5.46
N LEU A 173 -6.56 5.66 5.87
CA LEU A 173 -5.75 6.75 6.42
C LEU A 173 -5.03 7.56 5.35
N VAL A 174 -4.60 6.93 4.26
CA VAL A 174 -3.87 7.59 3.16
C VAL A 174 -4.46 7.18 1.82
N GLN A 175 -5.75 7.48 1.62
CA GLN A 175 -6.48 7.17 0.38
C GLN A 175 -6.03 7.98 -0.84
N ALA A 176 -5.14 8.95 -0.66
CA ALA A 176 -4.41 9.61 -1.73
C ALA A 176 -3.35 8.64 -2.29
N GLU A 177 -3.78 7.61 -3.03
CA GLU A 177 -2.87 6.65 -3.67
C GLU A 177 -1.88 7.33 -4.63
N GLN A 178 -2.24 8.51 -5.14
CA GLN A 178 -1.37 9.34 -6.01
C GLN A 178 -0.37 10.19 -5.22
N ASP A 179 -0.50 10.26 -3.90
CA ASP A 179 0.44 11.02 -3.09
C ASP A 179 1.82 10.33 -3.11
N PRO A 180 2.86 11.00 -3.62
CA PRO A 180 4.19 10.40 -3.70
C PRO A 180 4.85 10.24 -2.32
N GLY A 181 4.36 10.93 -1.28
CA GLY A 181 4.99 11.02 0.02
C GLY A 181 5.99 12.18 0.10
N ILE A 182 7.02 12.03 0.95
CA ILE A 182 8.07 13.02 1.15
C ILE A 182 9.38 12.53 0.50
N PRO A 183 9.93 13.27 -0.47
CA PRO A 183 11.21 12.94 -1.07
C PRO A 183 12.34 13.07 -0.04
N SER A 184 13.38 12.24 -0.21
CA SER A 184 14.65 12.44 0.46
C SER A 184 15.33 13.73 0.01
N ARG A 185 16.36 14.17 0.74
CA ARG A 185 17.11 15.40 0.45
C ARG A 185 17.91 15.32 -0.84
N SER A 186 18.35 14.12 -1.22
CA SER A 186 19.22 13.92 -2.36
C SER A 186 19.01 12.52 -2.93
N TRP A 187 19.07 12.42 -4.26
CA TRP A 187 19.13 11.15 -4.97
C TRP A 187 20.32 10.28 -4.55
N LYS A 188 21.36 10.88 -3.95
CA LYS A 188 22.61 10.21 -3.60
C LYS A 188 22.66 9.74 -2.15
N THR A 189 22.23 10.57 -1.20
CA THR A 189 22.33 10.25 0.24
C THR A 189 21.06 9.64 0.82
N PHE A 190 19.90 9.86 0.19
CA PHE A 190 18.58 9.39 0.63
C PHE A 190 18.17 9.83 2.06
N GLU A 191 18.86 10.81 2.63
CA GLU A 191 18.59 11.34 3.97
C GLU A 191 17.23 12.05 4.06
N ARG A 192 16.57 11.94 5.21
CA ARG A 192 15.28 12.57 5.50
C ARG A 192 15.27 13.25 6.86
N ASP A 193 14.81 14.50 6.91
CA ASP A 193 14.69 15.23 8.17
C ASP A 193 13.55 14.72 9.04
N GLY A 194 13.81 14.51 10.33
CA GLY A 194 12.82 13.96 11.26
C GLY A 194 11.67 14.88 11.68
N LYS A 195 11.85 16.21 11.66
CA LYS A 195 10.86 17.18 12.13
C LYS A 195 10.93 18.48 11.33
N ASN A 196 10.36 18.48 10.13
CA ASN A 196 10.34 19.64 9.26
C ASN A 196 8.91 19.98 8.81
N GLN A 197 8.74 21.19 8.27
CA GLN A 197 7.47 21.66 7.67
C GLN A 197 6.88 20.64 6.69
N ARG A 198 7.71 19.87 5.97
CA ARG A 198 7.25 18.85 5.01
C ARG A 198 6.42 17.75 5.65
N GLN A 199 6.70 17.36 6.91
CA GLN A 199 5.87 16.41 7.65
C GLN A 199 4.49 17.00 7.93
N ALA A 200 4.42 18.26 8.38
CA ALA A 200 3.15 18.93 8.61
C ALA A 200 2.35 19.11 7.31
N ASP A 201 3.02 19.47 6.21
CA ASP A 201 2.42 19.59 4.88
C ASP A 201 1.89 18.24 4.39
N PHE A 202 2.64 17.15 4.61
CA PHE A 202 2.19 15.78 4.35
C PHE A 202 0.94 15.42 5.13
N GLU A 203 0.92 15.68 6.44
CA GLU A 203 -0.25 15.36 7.27
C GLU A 203 -1.47 16.19 6.89
N GLN A 204 -1.27 17.46 6.57
CA GLN A 204 -2.34 18.36 6.14
C GLN A 204 -2.92 17.95 4.78
N ARG A 205 -2.06 17.68 3.78
CA ARG A 205 -2.52 17.38 2.40
C ARG A 205 -3.14 15.98 2.27
N THR A 206 -2.70 15.03 3.09
CA THR A 206 -3.28 13.67 3.11
C THR A 206 -4.46 13.55 4.08
N GLY A 207 -4.60 14.47 5.03
CA GLY A 207 -5.60 14.41 6.09
C GLY A 207 -5.33 13.36 7.17
N ILE A 208 -4.22 12.61 7.07
CA ILE A 208 -3.89 11.53 8.00
C ILE A 208 -3.81 12.02 9.45
N GLY A 209 -3.33 13.25 9.67
CA GLY A 209 -3.15 13.78 11.01
C GLY A 209 -4.47 13.84 11.79
N ALA A 210 -5.46 14.53 11.22
CA ALA A 210 -6.78 14.66 11.83
C ALA A 210 -7.49 13.31 12.03
N THR A 211 -7.33 12.40 11.06
CA THR A 211 -7.89 11.03 11.18
C THR A 211 -7.23 10.28 12.32
N LEU A 212 -5.89 10.27 12.40
CA LEU A 212 -5.17 9.60 13.49
C LEU A 212 -5.44 10.22 14.85
N ASP A 213 -5.62 11.54 14.95
CA ASP A 213 -6.02 12.20 16.21
C ASP A 213 -7.36 11.64 16.69
N CYS A 214 -8.35 11.57 15.80
CA CYS A 214 -9.65 10.97 16.12
C CYS A 214 -9.54 9.49 16.51
N LEU A 215 -8.81 8.68 15.74
CA LEU A 215 -8.63 7.27 16.06
C LEU A 215 -7.92 7.07 17.39
N ASN A 216 -6.95 7.93 17.71
CA ASN A 216 -6.24 7.88 18.97
C ASN A 216 -7.19 8.21 20.13
N ASP A 217 -8.06 9.20 20.00
CA ASP A 217 -9.07 9.53 21.02
C ASP A 217 -10.07 8.39 21.25
N LEU A 218 -10.40 7.66 20.19
CA LEU A 218 -11.28 6.48 20.23
C LEU A 218 -10.61 5.23 20.74
N LEU A 219 -9.28 5.17 20.77
CA LEU A 219 -8.56 4.00 21.24
C LEU A 219 -8.56 3.97 22.77
N SER A 220 -9.05 2.88 23.37
CA SER A 220 -8.99 2.70 24.82
C SER A 220 -7.53 2.69 25.33
N ALA A 221 -7.33 2.93 26.63
CA ALA A 221 -5.99 3.11 27.20
C ALA A 221 -5.06 1.91 27.01
N ASN A 222 -5.62 0.69 26.97
CA ASN A 222 -4.90 -0.57 26.69
C ASN A 222 -5.30 -1.17 25.33
N GLY A 223 -5.98 -0.37 24.50
CA GLY A 223 -6.47 -0.79 23.20
C GLY A 223 -5.34 -0.96 22.20
N ARG A 224 -5.66 -1.68 21.12
CA ARG A 224 -4.75 -1.90 19.99
C ARG A 224 -5.34 -1.32 18.71
N MET A 225 -4.48 -0.94 17.78
CA MET A 225 -4.88 -0.51 16.46
C MET A 225 -4.18 -1.36 15.41
N VAL A 226 -4.96 -1.94 14.50
CA VAL A 226 -4.44 -2.63 13.32
C VAL A 226 -4.57 -1.69 12.14
N VAL A 227 -3.45 -1.44 11.47
CA VAL A 227 -3.37 -0.48 10.37
C VAL A 227 -2.71 -1.13 9.17
N CYS A 228 -3.28 -0.94 7.98
CA CYS A 228 -2.66 -1.39 6.73
C CYS A 228 -2.99 -0.41 5.62
N GLU A 229 -1.97 0.20 5.02
CA GLU A 229 -2.08 1.23 4.00
C GLU A 229 -1.09 0.99 2.88
N LYS A 230 -1.36 1.58 1.69
CA LYS A 230 -0.45 1.53 0.54
C LYS A 230 0.76 2.43 0.71
N THR A 231 1.66 2.02 1.61
CA THR A 231 2.77 2.84 2.09
C THR A 231 4.12 2.16 1.97
N ARG A 232 4.25 1.05 1.21
CA ARG A 232 5.51 0.30 1.09
C ARG A 232 6.70 1.18 0.69
N GLN A 233 6.50 2.07 -0.28
CA GLN A 233 7.54 3.01 -0.74
C GLN A 233 8.01 3.90 0.42
N LEU A 234 9.33 4.00 0.64
CA LEU A 234 9.89 4.73 1.79
C LEU A 234 9.43 6.18 1.90
N ALA A 235 9.30 6.87 0.77
CA ALA A 235 8.80 8.24 0.72
C ALA A 235 7.40 8.37 1.36
N ARG A 236 6.58 7.32 1.33
CA ARG A 236 5.27 7.26 1.99
C ARG A 236 5.34 6.60 3.36
N ARG A 237 6.09 5.50 3.49
CA ARG A 237 6.25 4.73 4.73
C ARG A 237 6.74 5.58 5.88
N ILE A 238 7.82 6.32 5.65
CA ILE A 238 8.51 7.07 6.69
C ILE A 238 7.61 8.17 7.28
N PRO A 239 7.02 9.08 6.50
CA PRO A 239 6.13 10.10 7.06
C PRO A 239 4.86 9.51 7.68
N PHE A 240 4.37 8.38 7.16
CA PHE A 240 3.27 7.62 7.76
C PHE A 240 3.63 7.12 9.16
N GLN A 241 4.77 6.42 9.30
CA GLN A 241 5.29 5.94 10.59
C GLN A 241 5.53 7.08 11.57
N ARG A 242 6.05 8.22 11.09
CA ARG A 242 6.27 9.40 11.92
C ARG A 242 4.97 10.03 12.39
N ALA A 243 3.92 10.06 11.57
CA ALA A 243 2.59 10.54 11.96
C ALA A 243 1.96 9.66 13.05
N LEU A 244 2.17 8.33 12.99
CA LEU A 244 1.79 7.39 14.05
C LEU A 244 2.59 7.64 15.34
N ALA A 245 3.92 7.71 15.23
CA ALA A 245 4.81 7.92 16.36
C ALA A 245 4.56 9.26 17.08
N ALA A 246 4.23 10.31 16.34
CA ALA A 246 3.91 11.64 16.88
C ALA A 246 2.63 11.66 17.75
N ARG A 247 1.76 10.66 17.59
CA ARG A 247 0.49 10.49 18.35
C ARG A 247 0.58 9.42 19.41
N ASP A 248 1.80 9.12 19.80
CA ASP A 248 2.06 8.16 20.85
C ASP A 248 1.57 6.72 20.53
N LEU A 249 1.49 6.36 19.25
CA LEU A 249 1.19 5.00 18.82
C LEU A 249 2.51 4.24 18.60
N GLY A 250 2.81 3.27 19.46
CA GLY A 250 4.02 2.43 19.35
C GLY A 250 3.74 1.06 18.72
N LEU A 251 4.77 0.43 18.15
CA LEU A 251 4.71 -0.92 17.59
C LEU A 251 4.57 -2.00 18.68
N ILE A 252 3.55 -2.86 18.56
CA ILE A 252 3.37 -4.05 19.40
C ILE A 252 4.11 -5.25 18.79
N GLU A 253 4.16 -5.34 17.47
CA GLU A 253 4.86 -6.36 16.71
C GLU A 253 5.65 -5.73 15.56
N GLN A 254 6.54 -6.51 14.95
CA GLN A 254 7.26 -6.06 13.75
C GLN A 254 6.28 -5.92 12.58
N PRO A 255 6.28 -4.78 11.87
CA PRO A 255 5.40 -4.61 10.71
C PRO A 255 5.70 -5.65 9.62
N GLU A 256 4.65 -6.21 9.03
CA GLU A 256 4.75 -7.22 7.98
C GLU A 256 4.29 -6.63 6.64
N LEU A 257 5.02 -6.88 5.55
CA LEU A 257 4.47 -6.62 4.22
C LEU A 257 3.37 -7.65 3.91
N ILE A 258 2.37 -7.23 3.14
CA ILE A 258 1.31 -8.12 2.66
C ILE A 258 1.51 -8.34 1.17
N ARG A 259 1.72 -9.58 0.76
CA ARG A 259 1.74 -9.99 -0.64
C ARG A 259 0.41 -10.64 -1.02
N TYR A 260 -0.20 -10.17 -2.11
CA TYR A 260 -1.44 -10.72 -2.68
C TYR A 260 -1.51 -10.44 -4.18
N ASN A 261 -2.40 -11.12 -4.90
CA ASN A 261 -2.61 -10.83 -6.33
C ASN A 261 -3.76 -9.84 -6.53
N VAL A 262 -3.56 -8.88 -7.42
CA VAL A 262 -4.63 -8.16 -8.08
C VAL A 262 -4.84 -8.83 -9.43
N VAL A 263 -5.68 -9.87 -9.41
CA VAL A 263 -5.90 -10.77 -10.55
C VAL A 263 -4.60 -11.48 -10.98
N GLU A 264 -3.81 -10.95 -11.92
CA GLU A 264 -2.50 -11.51 -12.30
C GLU A 264 -1.32 -10.79 -11.65
N GLU A 265 -1.49 -9.51 -11.29
CA GLU A 265 -0.39 -8.70 -10.79
C GLU A 265 -0.11 -9.04 -9.32
N ILE A 266 1.13 -9.43 -9.01
CA ILE A 266 1.57 -9.61 -7.63
C ILE A 266 1.82 -8.22 -7.03
N VAL A 267 1.04 -7.88 -6.01
CA VAL A 267 1.18 -6.64 -5.24
C VAL A 267 1.81 -6.94 -3.89
N ASP A 268 2.88 -6.21 -3.59
CA ASP A 268 3.45 -6.10 -2.25
C ASP A 268 2.98 -4.79 -1.61
N ASP A 269 2.12 -4.90 -0.61
CA ASP A 269 1.47 -3.79 0.06
C ASP A 269 1.84 -3.68 1.56
N GLY A 270 1.29 -2.68 2.23
CA GLY A 270 1.45 -2.42 3.64
C GLY A 270 2.52 -1.36 3.93
N PRO A 271 3.18 -1.41 5.09
CA PRO A 271 3.14 -2.53 6.04
C PRO A 271 1.81 -2.69 6.78
N PHE A 272 1.58 -3.91 7.28
CA PHE A 272 0.59 -4.25 8.27
C PHE A 272 1.17 -3.96 9.66
N PHE A 273 0.58 -2.99 10.36
CA PHE A 273 1.01 -2.53 11.67
C PHE A 273 0.03 -2.98 12.75
N VAL A 274 0.57 -3.37 13.91
CA VAL A 274 -0.21 -3.51 15.16
C VAL A 274 0.37 -2.57 16.19
N LEU A 275 -0.46 -1.65 16.67
CA LEU A 275 -0.05 -0.47 17.42
C LEU A 275 -0.76 -0.40 18.76
N GLY A 276 -0.16 0.31 19.72
CA GLY A 276 -0.80 0.66 20.98
C GLY A 276 -0.18 1.89 21.65
N LYS A 277 -0.98 2.60 22.47
CA LYS A 277 -0.62 3.87 23.13
C LYS A 277 0.59 3.82 24.08
N ARG A 278 1.05 2.62 24.46
CA ARG A 278 2.12 2.41 25.46
C ARG A 278 3.19 1.42 25.01
N ALA A 279 3.19 1.04 23.73
CA ALA A 279 4.03 -0.03 23.20
C ALA A 279 5.48 0.39 22.86
N PHE A 280 5.87 1.64 23.11
CA PHE A 280 7.11 2.26 22.62
C PHE A 280 8.45 1.63 23.02
N ARG A 281 8.47 0.69 23.96
CA ARG A 281 9.72 0.31 24.64
C ARG A 281 10.35 -0.97 24.13
N SER A 282 9.68 -1.76 23.30
CA SER A 282 10.22 -3.04 22.82
C SER A 282 10.66 -3.04 21.36
N ILE A 283 10.00 -2.29 20.48
CA ILE A 283 10.24 -2.33 19.03
C ILE A 283 10.45 -0.91 18.51
N GLN A 284 11.55 -0.70 17.77
CA GLN A 284 11.89 0.57 17.15
C GLN A 284 11.29 0.67 15.75
N TRP A 285 10.90 1.88 15.35
CA TRP A 285 10.51 2.17 13.98
C TRP A 285 11.70 1.99 13.03
N ASN A 286 11.46 1.38 11.88
CA ASN A 286 12.47 1.18 10.85
C ASN A 286 12.23 2.13 9.67
N GLU A 287 13.18 3.02 9.43
CA GLU A 287 13.18 3.94 8.27
C GLU A 287 14.14 3.50 7.17
N LEU A 288 14.77 2.32 7.29
CA LEU A 288 15.64 1.75 6.27
C LEU A 288 14.82 1.11 5.13
N PRO A 289 15.37 1.04 3.91
CA PRO A 289 14.78 0.28 2.82
C PRO A 289 14.61 -1.19 3.19
N ASP A 290 13.63 -1.82 2.56
CA ASP A 290 13.49 -3.27 2.65
C ASP A 290 14.73 -3.94 2.03
N PRO A 291 15.20 -5.05 2.62
CA PRO A 291 16.29 -5.80 2.02
C PRO A 291 15.87 -6.33 0.65
N ASP A 292 16.78 -6.27 -0.31
CA ASP A 292 16.58 -6.86 -1.63
C ASP A 292 16.34 -8.37 -1.51
N GLU A 293 15.42 -8.90 -2.33
CA GLU A 293 15.27 -10.35 -2.50
C GLU A 293 16.45 -10.87 -3.35
N GLY A 294 17.18 -11.88 -2.88
CA GLY A 294 18.25 -12.54 -3.64
C GLY A 294 19.62 -12.50 -2.96
N ARG A 295 20.64 -12.99 -3.68
CA ARG A 295 22.02 -13.01 -3.19
C ARG A 295 22.62 -11.59 -3.29
N PRO A 296 23.23 -11.05 -2.22
CA PRO A 296 23.97 -9.80 -2.31
C PRO A 296 25.04 -9.88 -3.40
N PHE A 297 25.21 -8.81 -4.16
CA PHE A 297 26.30 -8.71 -5.11
C PHE A 297 27.65 -8.90 -4.40
N ASP A 298 28.49 -9.73 -4.99
CA ASP A 298 29.86 -9.97 -4.55
C ASP A 298 30.81 -9.53 -5.68
N PRO A 299 31.54 -8.41 -5.53
CA PRO A 299 32.48 -7.92 -6.55
C PRO A 299 33.66 -8.85 -6.78
N THR A 300 33.89 -9.83 -5.90
CA THR A 300 34.98 -10.80 -6.01
C THR A 300 34.58 -12.06 -6.78
N GLU A 301 33.28 -12.28 -6.97
CA GLU A 301 32.80 -13.35 -7.83
C GLU A 301 32.79 -12.89 -9.29
N PRO A 302 33.27 -13.73 -10.23
CA PRO A 302 33.13 -13.42 -11.64
C PRO A 302 31.64 -13.26 -11.96
N MET A 303 31.28 -12.11 -12.53
CA MET A 303 29.94 -11.90 -13.07
C MET A 303 29.67 -13.06 -14.03
N ILE A 304 28.57 -13.79 -13.80
CA ILE A 304 28.25 -14.97 -14.59
C ILE A 304 28.18 -14.53 -16.05
N GLU A 305 29.08 -15.03 -16.90
CA GLU A 305 28.96 -14.90 -18.35
C GLU A 305 27.60 -15.50 -18.72
N SER A 306 26.63 -14.64 -19.02
CA SER A 306 25.34 -15.09 -19.49
C SER A 306 25.55 -15.74 -20.85
N THR A 307 25.52 -17.06 -20.90
CA THR A 307 25.49 -17.82 -22.17
C THR A 307 24.22 -17.55 -23.00
N HIS A 308 23.28 -16.75 -22.47
CA HIS A 308 22.10 -16.24 -23.16
C HIS A 308 22.36 -14.81 -23.64
N SER A 309 22.30 -14.58 -24.96
CA SER A 309 22.77 -13.35 -25.62
C SER A 309 22.06 -12.05 -25.24
N ASP A 310 20.92 -12.13 -24.55
CA ASP A 310 20.03 -10.97 -24.40
C ASP A 310 20.01 -10.37 -22.97
N ARG A 311 20.61 -11.05 -21.98
CA ARG A 311 20.52 -10.61 -20.56
C ARG A 311 21.72 -9.76 -20.14
N PRO A 312 21.52 -8.72 -19.30
CA PRO A 312 22.63 -7.95 -18.75
C PRO A 312 23.51 -8.82 -17.83
N LEU A 313 24.78 -8.45 -17.67
CA LEU A 313 25.71 -9.07 -16.72
C LEU A 313 25.20 -8.93 -15.29
N TYR A 314 24.58 -7.78 -14.98
CA TYR A 314 23.90 -7.54 -13.71
C TYR A 314 22.77 -6.52 -13.89
N GLU A 315 21.69 -6.75 -13.16
CA GLU A 315 20.53 -5.89 -13.16
C GLU A 315 19.90 -5.90 -11.77
N ASN A 316 19.78 -4.71 -11.18
CA ASN A 316 19.13 -4.54 -9.89
C ASN A 316 18.32 -3.24 -9.87
N HIS A 317 17.04 -3.36 -9.52
CA HIS A 317 16.04 -2.28 -9.44
C HIS A 317 15.62 -1.95 -7.99
N ARG A 318 16.44 -2.36 -7.02
CA ARG A 318 16.13 -2.31 -5.60
C ARG A 318 17.17 -1.45 -4.84
N PRO A 319 16.89 -1.10 -3.57
CA PRO A 319 17.74 -0.19 -2.81
C PRO A 319 19.24 -0.58 -2.73
N SER A 320 19.59 -1.87 -2.80
CA SER A 320 21.01 -2.27 -2.78
C SER A 320 21.77 -1.95 -4.07
N ALA A 321 21.10 -1.58 -5.17
CA ALA A 321 21.74 -1.11 -6.41
C ALA A 321 22.72 0.05 -6.14
N GLN A 322 22.37 0.96 -5.22
CA GLN A 322 23.28 2.04 -4.79
C GLN A 322 24.60 1.49 -4.24
N ARG A 323 24.53 0.49 -3.34
CA ARG A 323 25.72 -0.06 -2.69
C ARG A 323 26.65 -0.69 -3.71
N VAL A 324 26.09 -1.39 -4.70
CA VAL A 324 26.87 -1.99 -5.79
C VAL A 324 27.50 -0.91 -6.66
N TRP A 325 26.71 0.10 -7.05
CA TRP A 325 27.21 1.24 -7.82
C TRP A 325 28.37 1.96 -7.10
N GLU A 326 28.27 2.19 -5.79
CA GLU A 326 29.32 2.79 -4.97
C GLU A 326 30.62 1.96 -4.92
N GLN A 327 30.54 0.66 -5.19
CA GLN A 327 31.65 -0.30 -5.11
C GLN A 327 32.28 -0.65 -6.46
N LEU A 328 31.72 -0.17 -7.59
CA LEU A 328 32.28 -0.42 -8.92
C LEU A 328 33.73 0.07 -9.05
N HIS A 329 34.58 -0.75 -9.67
CA HIS A 329 36.02 -0.49 -9.75
C HIS A 329 36.37 0.43 -10.92
N LYS A 330 37.23 1.42 -10.67
CA LYS A 330 37.79 2.34 -11.68
C LYS A 330 36.76 2.98 -12.62
N ARG A 331 35.60 3.38 -12.08
CA ARG A 331 34.53 4.05 -12.85
C ARG A 331 35.03 5.24 -13.67
N HIS A 332 34.69 5.26 -14.95
CA HIS A 332 34.82 6.38 -15.87
C HIS A 332 33.45 6.73 -16.45
N ILE A 333 32.92 7.90 -16.08
CA ILE A 333 31.60 8.35 -16.53
C ILE A 333 31.71 8.91 -17.95
N PHE A 334 30.85 8.44 -18.85
CA PHE A 334 30.72 8.97 -20.20
C PHE A 334 29.78 10.17 -20.24
N LYS A 335 28.59 10.05 -19.62
CA LYS A 335 27.55 11.07 -19.56
C LYS A 335 26.80 10.96 -18.23
N GLU A 336 26.41 12.09 -17.67
CA GLU A 336 25.51 12.15 -16.52
C GLU A 336 24.55 13.35 -16.64
N THR A 337 23.33 13.16 -16.17
CA THR A 337 22.32 14.22 -16.06
C THR A 337 21.66 14.12 -14.70
N THR A 338 21.62 15.23 -13.95
CA THR A 338 20.79 15.38 -12.75
C THR A 338 19.76 16.48 -12.99
N ARG A 339 18.48 16.12 -12.96
CA ARG A 339 17.36 17.06 -13.00
C ARG A 339 16.88 17.34 -11.60
N GLU A 340 16.57 18.60 -11.34
CA GLU A 340 15.94 19.04 -10.10
C GLU A 340 14.64 19.76 -10.44
N GLU A 341 13.55 19.30 -9.84
CA GLU A 341 12.23 19.92 -9.92
C GLU A 341 12.11 21.06 -8.91
N THR A 342 11.16 21.96 -9.12
CA THR A 342 10.95 23.14 -8.26
C THR A 342 10.56 22.80 -6.82
N ASP A 343 10.08 21.57 -6.57
CA ASP A 343 9.75 21.06 -5.23
C ASP A 343 10.93 20.33 -4.55
N GLY A 344 12.12 20.36 -5.19
CA GLY A 344 13.35 19.74 -4.70
C GLY A 344 13.45 18.24 -5.00
N ARG A 345 12.54 17.65 -5.79
CA ARG A 345 12.73 16.29 -6.30
C ARG A 345 13.91 16.25 -7.26
N GLN A 346 14.76 15.23 -7.13
CA GLN A 346 15.89 15.04 -8.01
C GLN A 346 15.78 13.69 -8.72
N TRP A 347 16.18 13.67 -9.99
CA TRP A 347 16.35 12.49 -10.82
C TRP A 347 17.74 12.52 -11.41
N HIS A 348 18.48 11.43 -11.21
CA HIS A 348 19.84 11.28 -11.70
C HIS A 348 19.92 10.05 -12.60
N VAL A 349 20.64 10.19 -13.71
CA VAL A 349 21.05 9.08 -14.56
C VAL A 349 22.49 9.31 -15.00
N GLU A 350 23.31 8.26 -14.94
CA GLU A 350 24.66 8.25 -15.48
C GLU A 350 24.92 6.96 -16.26
N ILE A 351 25.75 7.08 -17.29
CA ILE A 351 26.30 5.96 -18.06
C ILE A 351 27.83 6.07 -18.05
N GLY A 352 28.51 4.94 -17.83
CA GLY A 352 29.96 4.90 -17.77
C GLY A 352 30.51 3.49 -17.94
N GLU A 353 31.81 3.35 -17.76
CA GLU A 353 32.54 2.09 -17.80
C GLU A 353 33.27 1.85 -16.49
N ALA A 354 33.26 0.60 -16.02
CA ALA A 354 33.99 0.10 -14.87
C ALA A 354 34.69 -1.21 -15.24
N GLU A 355 35.52 -1.77 -14.34
CA GLU A 355 36.16 -3.08 -14.60
C GLU A 355 35.12 -4.20 -14.79
N GLU A 356 33.94 -4.05 -14.20
CA GLU A 356 32.80 -4.96 -14.30
C GLU A 356 32.04 -4.88 -15.64
N GLY A 357 32.26 -3.82 -16.43
CA GLY A 357 31.59 -3.60 -17.71
C GLY A 357 31.06 -2.18 -17.90
N VAL A 358 30.24 -1.99 -18.93
CA VAL A 358 29.55 -0.72 -19.20
C VAL A 358 28.27 -0.70 -18.38
N TYR A 359 28.06 0.38 -17.64
CA TYR A 359 26.97 0.47 -16.67
C TYR A 359 26.07 1.68 -16.91
N LEU A 360 24.82 1.55 -16.49
CA LEU A 360 23.86 2.63 -16.33
C LEU A 360 23.35 2.62 -14.90
N TYR A 361 23.48 3.75 -14.21
CA TYR A 361 22.91 3.96 -12.88
C TYR A 361 21.85 5.04 -12.94
N CYS A 362 20.69 4.78 -12.35
CA CYS A 362 19.68 5.81 -12.13
C CYS A 362 19.16 5.79 -10.69
N ALA A 363 18.87 6.99 -10.18
CA ALA A 363 18.32 7.15 -8.84
C ALA A 363 17.51 8.43 -8.72
N ASN A 364 16.57 8.45 -7.78
CA ASN A 364 15.80 9.65 -7.48
C ASN A 364 15.52 9.83 -5.99
N THR A 365 15.01 11.01 -5.62
CA THR A 365 14.68 11.30 -4.22
C THR A 365 13.49 10.50 -3.68
N MET A 366 12.81 9.71 -4.51
CA MET A 366 11.70 8.82 -4.15
C MET A 366 12.15 7.39 -3.78
N ASP A 367 13.46 7.18 -3.60
CA ASP A 367 14.09 5.87 -3.34
C ASP A 367 14.02 4.86 -4.49
N GLN A 368 13.75 5.30 -5.72
CA GLN A 368 14.01 4.45 -6.88
C GLN A 368 15.51 4.43 -7.14
N ARG A 369 16.05 3.23 -7.35
CA ARG A 369 17.48 2.98 -7.59
C ARG A 369 17.59 1.83 -8.58
N GLN A 370 18.39 2.01 -9.61
CA GLN A 370 18.61 1.00 -10.62
C GLN A 370 20.08 1.00 -11.03
N LEU A 371 20.64 -0.20 -11.19
CA LEU A 371 21.95 -0.41 -11.78
C LEU A 371 21.83 -1.54 -12.80
N VAL A 372 22.24 -1.27 -14.03
CA VAL A 372 22.38 -2.25 -15.11
C VAL A 372 23.81 -2.26 -15.57
N ILE A 373 24.42 -3.44 -15.71
CA ILE A 373 25.78 -3.64 -16.22
C ILE A 373 25.71 -4.60 -17.40
N VAL A 374 26.37 -4.26 -18.51
CA VAL A 374 26.42 -5.04 -19.75
C VAL A 374 27.84 -5.13 -20.27
N GLU A 375 28.05 -6.06 -21.20
CA GLU A 375 29.29 -6.17 -21.97
C GLU A 375 29.48 -4.93 -22.88
N PRO A 376 30.74 -4.52 -23.18
CA PRO A 376 31.02 -3.33 -24.00
C PRO A 376 30.30 -3.30 -25.36
N GLU A 377 30.07 -4.46 -25.98
CA GLU A 377 29.36 -4.61 -27.26
C GLU A 377 27.90 -4.12 -27.19
N ARG A 378 27.33 -4.00 -25.99
CA ARG A 378 25.94 -3.62 -25.75
C ARG A 378 25.76 -2.19 -25.24
N THR A 379 26.82 -1.37 -25.28
CA THR A 379 26.77 0.05 -24.87
C THR A 379 25.59 0.81 -25.49
N GLN A 380 25.27 0.57 -26.76
CA GLN A 380 24.18 1.26 -27.47
C GLN A 380 22.79 1.01 -26.86
N MET A 381 22.58 -0.15 -26.22
CA MET A 381 21.35 -0.43 -25.49
C MET A 381 21.22 0.51 -24.30
N LEU A 382 22.28 0.65 -23.50
CA LEU A 382 22.28 1.54 -22.34
C LEU A 382 22.19 3.02 -22.75
N GLU A 383 22.77 3.41 -23.89
CA GLU A 383 22.60 4.78 -24.41
C GLU A 383 21.14 5.09 -24.78
N SER A 384 20.41 4.12 -25.35
CA SER A 384 18.98 4.27 -25.62
C SER A 384 18.19 4.47 -24.32
N TYR A 385 18.43 3.62 -23.32
CA TYR A 385 17.81 3.72 -21.99
C TYR A 385 18.15 5.04 -21.29
N TYR A 386 19.41 5.50 -21.40
CA TYR A 386 19.83 6.79 -20.87
C TYR A 386 19.00 7.93 -21.47
N HIS A 387 18.76 7.92 -22.78
CA HIS A 387 17.99 8.97 -23.44
C HIS A 387 16.49 8.92 -23.12
N GLU A 388 15.91 7.75 -22.89
CA GLU A 388 14.53 7.58 -22.41
C GLU A 388 14.37 8.18 -21.00
N ILE A 389 15.23 7.76 -20.06
CA ILE A 389 15.24 8.27 -18.68
C ILE A 389 15.55 9.77 -18.67
N GLU A 390 16.50 10.20 -19.49
CA GLU A 390 16.81 11.61 -19.65
C GLU A 390 15.58 12.34 -20.13
N ARG A 391 14.78 11.87 -21.10
CA ARG A 391 13.58 12.60 -21.53
C ARG A 391 12.44 12.58 -20.50
N GLY A 392 12.47 11.64 -19.56
CA GLY A 392 11.37 11.37 -18.62
C GLY A 392 10.24 10.60 -19.30
N GLU A 393 10.58 9.78 -20.29
CA GLU A 393 9.68 8.93 -21.08
C GLU A 393 9.57 7.52 -20.46
#